data_AF-A0A7K0QX14-F1
#
_entry.id   AF-A0A7K0QX14-F1
#
_cell.length_a   1.000
_cell.length_b   1.000
_cell.length_c   1.000
_cell.angle_alpha   90.00
_cell.angle_beta   90.00
_cell.angle_gamma   90.00
#
_symmetry.space_group_name_H-M   'P 1'
#
loop_
_entity.id
_entity.type
_entity.pdbx_description
1 polymer ?
#
loop_
_entity_poly.entity_id
_entity_poly.type
_entity_poly.pdbx_seq_one_letter_code
_entity_poly.pdbx_strand_id
1 'polypeptide(L)'
;MMFVQRAVNAALVAGGDPIRLTLARTDNTVSWFSAPRQHLTGTMRTDSMLRVLGWQPSDDGRTSPFPVTRPTAFLTSPDGTIAMTLERASIRGDGTLVLDIRPMEPVPDSQEFGPVSLVIDGVPGIREFTTEIGTSMSTKVVVVGRKAQIVVVTLYANDTQIAEWVLDDRVRTVTTSEDFSSDSVTLNSGAALHLMPPKPHEAGSVMLSGTVVIDGQEVPLDLTLGQWTRPHRFTPKP
;
A
#
# COMPACT_ATOMS: atom_id res chain seq x y z
N MET A 1 6.43 8.11 5.32
CA MET A 1 5.34 7.98 4.32
C MET A 1 4.07 8.35 5.03
N MET A 2 3.05 8.87 4.36
CA MET A 2 1.77 9.13 5.01
C MET A 2 0.65 8.51 4.19
N PHE A 3 -0.32 7.88 4.85
CA PHE A 3 -1.53 7.36 4.24
C PHE A 3 -2.72 8.17 4.71
N VAL A 4 -3.65 8.46 3.81
CA VAL A 4 -4.89 9.19 4.08
C VAL A 4 -6.06 8.37 3.55
N GLN A 5 -6.86 7.85 4.47
CA GLN A 5 -8.10 7.13 4.18
C GLN A 5 -9.28 8.01 4.58
N ARG A 6 -10.14 8.33 3.63
CA ARG A 6 -11.41 9.00 3.90
C ARG A 6 -12.50 7.97 4.17
N ALA A 7 -13.43 8.31 5.03
CA ALA A 7 -14.63 7.51 5.26
C ALA A 7 -15.84 8.45 5.43
N VAL A 8 -16.99 8.05 4.88
CA VAL A 8 -18.22 8.84 5.02
C VAL A 8 -18.75 8.80 6.44
N ASN A 9 -18.59 7.65 7.11
CA ASN A 9 -19.02 7.45 8.48
C ASN A 9 -17.92 6.73 9.26
N ALA A 10 -17.79 7.09 10.54
CA ALA A 10 -16.99 6.32 11.47
C ALA A 10 -17.71 6.09 12.79
N ALA A 11 -17.39 5.00 13.46
CA ALA A 11 -17.90 4.70 14.78
C ALA A 11 -16.76 4.21 15.68
N LEU A 12 -16.61 4.86 16.82
CA LEU A 12 -15.76 4.43 17.92
C LEU A 12 -16.66 3.77 18.96
N VAL A 13 -16.40 2.50 19.26
CA VAL A 13 -17.10 1.75 20.30
C VAL A 13 -16.08 1.47 21.40
N ALA A 14 -16.18 2.17 22.52
CA ALA A 14 -15.40 1.84 23.71
C ALA A 14 -16.10 0.76 24.54
N GLY A 15 -15.35 0.14 25.45
CA GLY A 15 -15.79 -1.03 26.22
C GLY A 15 -14.82 -2.21 26.18
N GLY A 16 -13.68 -2.08 25.49
CA GLY A 16 -12.55 -2.99 25.55
C GLY A 16 -11.22 -2.23 25.45
N ASP A 17 -10.15 -2.79 26.03
CA ASP A 17 -8.77 -2.40 25.73
C ASP A 17 -8.18 -3.55 24.89
N PRO A 18 -8.14 -3.42 23.54
CA PRO A 18 -8.23 -2.19 22.73
C PRO A 18 -9.65 -1.72 22.34
N ILE A 19 -9.77 -0.43 22.01
CA ILE A 19 -11.01 0.22 21.54
C ILE A 19 -11.20 -0.08 20.05
N ARG A 20 -12.45 -0.24 19.60
CA ARG A 20 -12.75 -0.52 18.19
C ARG A 20 -13.17 0.74 17.44
N LEU A 21 -12.47 1.04 16.34
CA LEU A 21 -12.83 2.04 15.34
C LEU A 21 -13.30 1.35 14.07
N THR A 22 -14.48 1.73 13.58
CA THR A 22 -15.04 1.26 12.31
C THR A 22 -15.13 2.43 11.34
N LEU A 23 -14.59 2.25 10.13
CA LEU A 23 -14.62 3.21 9.03
C LEU A 23 -15.43 2.58 7.88
N ALA A 24 -16.61 3.12 7.61
CA ALA A 24 -17.50 2.61 6.57
C ALA A 24 -17.47 3.52 5.34
N ARG A 25 -17.76 2.93 4.17
CA ARG A 25 -17.76 3.63 2.87
C ARG A 25 -16.44 4.37 2.64
N THR A 26 -15.37 3.59 2.60
CA THR A 26 -13.99 4.02 2.39
C THR A 26 -13.62 4.12 0.90
N ASP A 27 -14.53 3.72 0.01
CA ASP A 27 -14.29 3.45 -1.42
C ASP A 27 -13.09 2.53 -1.67
N ASN A 28 -12.65 1.78 -0.64
CA ASN A 28 -11.43 0.97 -0.61
C ASN A 28 -10.18 1.67 -1.15
N THR A 29 -10.13 3.00 -1.08
CA THR A 29 -9.09 3.81 -1.70
C THR A 29 -8.36 4.65 -0.66
N VAL A 30 -7.04 4.58 -0.69
CA VAL A 30 -6.12 5.31 0.18
C VAL A 30 -5.23 6.22 -0.67
N SER A 31 -5.17 7.50 -0.35
CA SER A 31 -4.14 8.38 -0.90
C SER A 31 -2.86 8.26 -0.08
N TRP A 32 -1.69 8.25 -0.72
CA TRP A 32 -0.44 8.14 0.00
C TRP A 32 0.63 9.11 -0.50
N PHE A 33 1.51 9.49 0.41
CA PHE A 33 2.46 10.59 0.25
C PHE A 33 3.86 10.15 0.67
N SER A 34 4.84 10.43 -0.18
CA SER A 34 6.23 10.10 0.07
C SER A 34 6.96 11.17 0.89
N ALA A 35 8.08 10.79 1.49
CA ALA A 35 8.90 11.67 2.33
C ALA A 35 10.39 11.37 2.09
N PRO A 36 11.27 12.40 1.97
CA PRO A 36 11.03 13.84 2.15
C PRO A 36 10.39 14.55 0.93
N ARG A 37 9.69 15.68 1.20
CA ARG A 37 8.64 16.36 0.40
C ARG A 37 7.33 15.56 0.32
N GLN A 38 6.35 15.94 1.16
CA GLN A 38 4.98 15.40 1.16
C GLN A 38 4.24 15.79 -0.13
N HIS A 39 4.56 15.12 -1.23
CA HIS A 39 3.80 15.21 -2.46
C HIS A 39 2.88 13.99 -2.55
N LEU A 40 1.72 14.17 -3.18
CA LEU A 40 0.82 13.07 -3.47
C LEU A 40 1.55 12.09 -4.40
N THR A 41 1.77 10.87 -3.92
CA THR A 41 2.51 9.86 -4.66
C THR A 41 1.59 9.00 -5.49
N GLY A 42 0.35 8.79 -5.02
CA GLY A 42 -0.70 8.10 -5.76
C GLY A 42 -1.83 7.64 -4.84
N THR A 43 -2.63 6.73 -5.36
CA THR A 43 -3.64 5.99 -4.63
C THR A 43 -3.26 4.52 -4.53
N MET A 44 -3.75 3.83 -3.52
CA MET A 44 -3.68 2.37 -3.42
C MET A 44 -4.92 1.81 -2.74
N ARG A 45 -5.12 0.49 -2.82
CA ARG A 45 -6.22 -0.15 -2.11
C ARG A 45 -5.99 -0.14 -0.59
N THR A 46 -7.08 -0.13 0.19
CA THR A 46 -6.99 -0.21 1.67
C THR A 46 -6.24 -1.45 2.15
N ASP A 47 -6.43 -2.62 1.50
CA ASP A 47 -5.70 -3.84 1.85
C ASP A 47 -4.22 -3.76 1.52
N SER A 48 -3.86 -3.11 0.41
CA SER A 48 -2.47 -2.81 0.05
C SER A 48 -1.80 -1.93 1.09
N MET A 49 -2.45 -0.85 1.52
CA MET A 49 -1.95 0.01 2.60
C MET A 49 -1.69 -0.79 3.88
N LEU A 50 -2.63 -1.63 4.30
CA LEU A 50 -2.46 -2.46 5.50
C LEU A 50 -1.25 -3.39 5.34
N ARG A 51 -1.09 -4.06 4.19
CA ARG A 51 0.07 -4.92 3.90
C ARG A 51 1.38 -4.14 3.96
N VAL A 52 1.41 -2.91 3.44
CA VAL A 52 2.58 -2.01 3.53
C VAL A 52 2.93 -1.66 4.97
N LEU A 53 1.92 -1.48 5.83
CA LEU A 53 2.09 -1.31 7.28
C LEU A 53 2.50 -2.61 8.01
N GLY A 54 2.66 -3.72 7.28
CA GLY A 54 3.09 -5.01 7.79
C GLY A 54 1.96 -5.88 8.33
N TRP A 55 0.69 -5.48 8.13
CA TRP A 55 -0.46 -6.30 8.45
C TRP A 55 -0.54 -7.52 7.52
N GLN A 56 -1.05 -8.62 8.05
CA GLN A 56 -1.34 -9.83 7.30
C GLN A 56 -2.79 -10.24 7.57
N PRO A 57 -3.59 -10.56 6.54
CA PRO A 57 -4.96 -11.01 6.74
C PRO A 57 -4.98 -12.28 7.59
N SER A 58 -5.97 -12.39 8.47
CA SER A 58 -6.25 -13.64 9.18
C SER A 58 -7.04 -14.56 8.25
N ASP A 59 -6.71 -15.85 8.22
CA ASP A 59 -7.43 -16.85 7.43
C ASP A 59 -8.92 -16.96 7.84
N ASP A 60 -9.25 -16.54 9.07
CA ASP A 60 -10.62 -16.57 9.63
C ASP A 60 -11.38 -15.22 9.49
N GLY A 61 -10.83 -14.25 8.76
CA GLY A 61 -11.46 -12.95 8.52
C GLY A 61 -11.54 -12.03 9.75
N ARG A 62 -10.90 -12.40 10.87
CA ARG A 62 -10.83 -11.56 12.07
C ARG A 62 -9.77 -10.47 11.95
N THR A 63 -9.77 -9.53 12.90
CA THR A 63 -8.72 -8.52 13.01
C THR A 63 -7.37 -9.22 13.23
N SER A 64 -6.35 -8.86 12.46
CA SER A 64 -4.98 -9.34 12.63
C SER A 64 -4.09 -8.26 13.20
N PRO A 65 -3.11 -8.62 14.05
CA PRO A 65 -2.21 -7.64 14.64
C PRO A 65 -1.27 -7.01 13.62
N PHE A 66 -0.94 -5.73 13.83
CA PHE A 66 0.22 -5.10 13.21
C PHE A 66 1.52 -5.62 13.86
N PRO A 67 2.67 -5.55 13.16
CA PRO A 67 3.97 -5.90 13.74
C PRO A 67 4.30 -5.02 14.97
N VAL A 68 5.26 -5.48 15.79
CA VAL A 68 5.60 -4.93 17.13
C VAL A 68 5.76 -3.41 17.19
N THR A 69 6.11 -2.76 16.07
CA THR A 69 6.02 -1.29 15.97
C THR A 69 4.67 -0.89 15.40
N ARG A 70 3.73 -0.58 16.28
CA ARG A 70 2.36 -0.19 15.94
C ARG A 70 2.37 1.13 15.17
N PRO A 71 1.69 1.23 14.01
CA PRO A 71 1.55 2.49 13.30
C PRO A 71 0.86 3.54 14.17
N THR A 72 1.34 4.77 14.12
CA THR A 72 0.65 5.92 14.71
C THR A 72 -0.32 6.51 13.69
N ALA A 73 -1.49 6.93 14.16
CA ALA A 73 -2.52 7.50 13.31
C ALA A 73 -3.26 8.64 14.01
N PHE A 74 -3.92 9.45 13.19
CA PHE A 74 -4.81 10.53 13.58
C PHE A 74 -6.15 10.35 12.88
N LEU A 75 -7.23 10.34 13.64
CA LEU A 75 -8.58 10.40 13.10
C LEU A 75 -9.09 11.83 13.24
N THR A 76 -9.25 12.53 12.11
CA THR A 76 -9.76 13.89 12.08
C THR A 76 -11.23 13.88 11.70
N SER A 77 -12.04 14.57 12.50
CA SER A 77 -13.47 14.83 12.32
C SER A 77 -13.76 16.33 12.48
N PRO A 78 -14.97 16.83 12.14
CA PRO A 78 -15.35 18.21 12.42
C PRO A 78 -15.24 18.61 13.90
N ASP A 79 -15.42 17.65 14.82
CA ASP A 79 -15.45 17.89 16.27
C ASP A 79 -14.05 17.84 16.91
N GLY A 80 -13.02 17.45 16.14
CA GLY A 80 -11.65 17.37 16.63
C GLY A 80 -10.85 16.22 16.04
N THR A 81 -9.64 16.04 16.56
CA THR A 81 -8.70 14.98 16.14
C THR A 81 -8.37 14.05 17.29
N ILE A 82 -8.37 12.75 17.02
CA ILE A 82 -7.99 11.70 17.97
C ILE A 82 -6.65 11.10 17.51
N ALA A 83 -5.61 11.24 18.33
CA ALA A 83 -4.33 10.56 18.12
C ALA A 83 -4.37 9.14 18.71
N MET A 84 -3.86 8.16 17.97
CA MET A 84 -3.95 6.75 18.33
C MET A 84 -2.78 5.90 17.79
N THR A 85 -2.64 4.71 18.36
CA THR A 85 -1.82 3.64 17.78
C THR A 85 -2.72 2.53 17.25
N LEU A 86 -2.34 1.93 16.13
CA LEU A 86 -3.10 0.85 15.49
C LEU A 86 -2.61 -0.51 15.99
N GLU A 87 -3.53 -1.29 16.56
CA GLU A 87 -3.24 -2.59 17.18
C GLU A 87 -3.48 -3.73 16.20
N ARG A 88 -4.69 -3.75 15.63
CA ARG A 88 -5.16 -4.79 14.73
C ARG A 88 -6.02 -4.17 13.65
N ALA A 89 -6.13 -4.84 12.51
CA ALA A 89 -7.00 -4.40 11.42
C ALA A 89 -7.73 -5.59 10.78
N SER A 90 -8.91 -5.35 10.24
CA SER A 90 -9.60 -6.23 9.29
C SER A 90 -10.35 -5.40 8.27
N ILE A 91 -10.49 -5.93 7.06
CA ILE A 91 -11.37 -5.37 6.03
C ILE A 91 -12.53 -6.35 5.85
N ARG A 92 -13.76 -5.84 5.98
CA ARG A 92 -14.97 -6.63 5.73
C ARG A 92 -15.22 -6.73 4.23
N GLY A 93 -16.01 -7.72 3.81
CA GLY A 93 -16.34 -7.93 2.40
C GLY A 93 -17.06 -6.75 1.73
N ASP A 94 -17.65 -5.84 2.51
CA ASP A 94 -18.29 -4.61 2.04
C ASP A 94 -17.33 -3.39 1.97
N GLY A 95 -16.03 -3.60 2.20
CA GLY A 95 -15.02 -2.54 2.21
C GLY A 95 -14.91 -1.76 3.53
N THR A 96 -15.70 -2.12 4.55
CA THR A 96 -15.58 -1.50 5.87
C THR A 96 -14.24 -1.86 6.51
N LEU A 97 -13.46 -0.84 6.86
CA LEU A 97 -12.20 -0.99 7.59
C LEU A 97 -12.49 -0.98 9.10
N VAL A 98 -12.12 -2.05 9.79
CA VAL A 98 -12.22 -2.16 11.25
C VAL A 98 -10.83 -2.17 11.83
N LEU A 99 -10.59 -1.27 12.78
CA LEU A 99 -9.32 -1.10 13.48
C LEU A 99 -9.55 -1.32 14.97
N ASP A 100 -8.75 -2.16 15.58
CA ASP A 100 -8.57 -2.12 17.02
C ASP A 100 -7.44 -1.10 17.29
N ILE A 101 -7.70 -0.12 18.15
CA ILE A 101 -6.84 1.04 18.38
C ILE A 101 -6.60 1.26 19.87
N ARG A 102 -5.51 1.97 20.16
CA ARG A 102 -5.23 2.54 21.48
C ARG A 102 -5.06 4.05 21.35
N PRO A 103 -6.04 4.85 21.81
CA PRO A 103 -5.91 6.30 21.87
C PRO A 103 -4.73 6.73 22.74
N MET A 104 -4.12 7.86 22.39
CA MET A 104 -3.05 8.47 23.18
C MET A 104 -3.59 9.35 24.32
N GLU A 105 -4.86 9.75 24.22
CA GLU A 105 -5.59 10.54 25.20
C GLU A 105 -6.94 9.87 25.50
N PRO A 106 -7.58 10.16 26.64
CA PRO A 106 -8.91 9.65 26.94
C PRO A 106 -9.92 10.02 25.83
N VAL A 107 -10.76 9.05 25.46
CA VAL A 107 -11.82 9.23 24.46
C VAL A 107 -13.18 8.88 25.07
N PRO A 108 -14.29 9.42 24.53
CA PRO A 108 -15.64 9.07 24.98
C PRO A 108 -15.96 7.57 24.83
N ASP A 109 -16.87 7.08 25.67
CA ASP A 109 -17.21 5.65 25.78
C ASP A 109 -17.86 5.06 24.51
N SER A 110 -18.46 5.88 23.67
CA SER A 110 -18.84 5.54 22.29
C SER A 110 -19.16 6.84 21.55
N GLN A 111 -18.73 6.93 20.30
CA GLN A 111 -18.96 8.12 19.48
C GLN A 111 -19.15 7.72 18.02
N GLU A 112 -20.21 8.25 17.41
CA GLU A 112 -20.37 8.23 15.96
C GLU A 112 -19.81 9.54 15.40
N PHE A 113 -19.15 9.42 14.26
CA PHE A 113 -18.62 10.55 13.51
C PHE A 113 -19.28 10.56 12.14
N GLY A 114 -19.50 11.77 11.63
CA GLY A 114 -19.77 12.00 10.23
C GLY A 114 -18.53 11.74 9.36
N PRO A 115 -18.32 12.51 8.28
CA PRO A 115 -17.14 12.36 7.44
C PRO A 115 -15.85 12.52 8.24
N VAL A 116 -14.94 11.56 8.09
CA VAL A 116 -13.63 11.57 8.77
C VAL A 116 -12.49 11.34 7.80
N SER A 117 -11.30 11.74 8.24
CA SER A 117 -10.03 11.41 7.59
C SER A 117 -9.13 10.69 8.59
N LEU A 118 -8.79 9.43 8.29
CA LEU A 118 -7.76 8.68 9.00
C LEU A 118 -6.41 8.94 8.31
N VAL A 119 -5.49 9.57 9.04
CA VAL A 119 -4.11 9.79 8.61
C VAL A 119 -3.21 8.81 9.36
N ILE A 120 -2.48 7.96 8.65
CA ILE A 120 -1.58 6.96 9.25
C ILE A 120 -0.14 7.32 8.86
N ASP A 121 0.73 7.40 9.87
CA ASP A 121 2.17 7.54 9.63
C ASP A 121 2.75 6.17 9.23
N GLY A 122 3.20 6.10 7.99
CA GLY A 122 3.83 4.92 7.41
C GLY A 122 5.34 4.94 7.63
N VAL A 123 5.87 3.83 8.14
CA VAL A 123 7.29 3.56 8.41
C VAL A 123 8.18 3.94 7.19
N PRO A 124 9.36 4.54 7.41
CA PRO A 124 10.16 5.18 6.35
C PRO A 124 10.87 4.22 5.39
N GLY A 125 11.19 4.77 4.23
CA GLY A 125 11.97 4.14 3.17
C GLY A 125 11.13 4.04 1.92
N ILE A 126 11.14 5.08 1.10
CA ILE A 126 10.47 5.07 -0.20
C ILE A 126 11.56 5.24 -1.25
N ARG A 127 11.68 4.24 -2.11
CA ARG A 127 12.32 4.42 -3.42
C ARG A 127 11.23 4.28 -4.46
N GLU A 128 11.15 5.27 -5.33
CA GLU A 128 10.21 5.28 -6.43
C GLU A 128 10.99 5.10 -7.73
N PHE A 129 10.50 4.24 -8.60
CA PHE A 129 10.98 4.06 -9.95
C PHE A 129 9.78 4.17 -10.87
N THR A 130 9.92 4.92 -11.95
CA THR A 130 8.94 4.93 -13.04
C THR A 130 9.61 4.32 -14.26
N THR A 131 8.93 3.39 -14.92
CA THR A 131 9.44 2.75 -16.14
C THR A 131 8.33 2.69 -17.17
N GLU A 132 8.58 3.26 -18.34
CA GLU A 132 7.66 3.28 -19.48
C GLU A 132 7.59 1.91 -20.16
N ILE A 133 6.39 1.53 -20.60
CA ILE A 133 6.08 0.38 -21.44
C ILE A 133 5.46 0.91 -22.74
N GLY A 134 6.29 1.19 -23.73
CA GLY A 134 5.85 1.87 -24.95
C GLY A 134 5.57 3.36 -24.71
N THR A 135 4.59 3.92 -25.42
CA THR A 135 4.30 5.38 -25.42
C THR A 135 3.16 5.80 -24.50
N SER A 136 2.34 4.86 -24.05
CA SER A 136 1.05 5.13 -23.39
C SER A 136 0.79 4.26 -22.15
N MET A 137 1.70 3.35 -21.82
CA MET A 137 1.69 2.60 -20.56
C MET A 137 2.96 2.86 -19.79
N SER A 138 2.84 2.89 -18.46
CA SER A 138 3.98 3.03 -17.57
C SER A 138 3.75 2.28 -16.27
N THR A 139 4.84 1.95 -15.59
CA THR A 139 4.79 1.35 -14.26
C THR A 139 5.40 2.28 -13.25
N LYS A 140 4.81 2.33 -12.06
CA LYS A 140 5.39 2.94 -10.89
C LYS A 140 5.69 1.85 -9.87
N VAL A 141 6.96 1.73 -9.50
CA VAL A 141 7.44 0.82 -8.47
C VAL A 141 7.78 1.61 -7.23
N VAL A 142 7.25 1.16 -6.11
CA VAL A 142 7.47 1.78 -4.81
C VAL A 142 7.96 0.71 -3.86
N VAL A 143 9.19 0.89 -3.40
CA VAL A 143 9.81 -0.01 -2.43
C VAL A 143 9.61 0.56 -1.04
N VAL A 144 9.01 -0.23 -0.14
CA VAL A 144 8.64 0.15 1.22
C VAL A 144 9.02 -0.91 2.25
N GLY A 145 8.90 -0.55 3.53
CA GLY A 145 9.19 -1.42 4.67
C GLY A 145 10.63 -1.30 5.19
N ARG A 146 10.84 -1.66 6.46
CA ARG A 146 12.11 -1.46 7.19
C ARG A 146 13.34 -2.11 6.56
N LYS A 147 13.16 -3.21 5.83
CA LYS A 147 14.22 -3.95 5.13
C LYS A 147 14.12 -3.80 3.61
N ALA A 148 13.29 -2.86 3.12
CA ALA A 148 12.98 -2.70 1.70
C ALA A 148 12.47 -4.03 1.09
N GLN A 149 11.52 -4.65 1.78
CA GLN A 149 11.02 -6.00 1.48
C GLN A 149 9.60 -6.04 0.91
N ILE A 150 8.90 -4.90 0.86
CA ILE A 150 7.57 -4.79 0.26
C ILE A 150 7.72 -3.91 -0.98
N VAL A 151 7.13 -4.35 -2.09
CA VAL A 151 7.14 -3.63 -3.36
C VAL A 151 5.70 -3.49 -3.84
N VAL A 152 5.29 -2.25 -4.05
CA VAL A 152 4.03 -1.93 -4.70
C VAL A 152 4.35 -1.58 -6.15
N VAL A 153 3.76 -2.33 -7.09
CA VAL A 153 3.85 -2.04 -8.53
C VAL A 153 2.48 -1.59 -8.98
N THR A 154 2.41 -0.40 -9.54
CA THR A 154 1.18 0.18 -10.11
C THR A 154 1.36 0.33 -11.60
N LEU A 155 0.42 -0.19 -12.39
CA LEU A 155 0.38 -0.03 -13.83
C LEU A 155 -0.55 1.12 -14.19
N TYR A 156 -0.07 1.99 -15.07
CA TYR A 156 -0.81 3.09 -15.63
C TYR A 156 -0.98 2.91 -17.13
N ALA A 157 -2.15 3.25 -17.64
CA ALA A 157 -2.42 3.48 -19.06
C ALA A 157 -2.99 4.89 -19.22
N ASN A 158 -2.41 5.70 -20.11
CA ASN A 158 -2.82 7.09 -20.32
C ASN A 158 -2.95 7.87 -18.99
N ASP A 159 -1.92 7.77 -18.13
CA ASP A 159 -1.87 8.34 -16.76
C ASP A 159 -2.96 7.86 -15.78
N THR A 160 -3.75 6.87 -16.16
CA THR A 160 -4.80 6.28 -15.31
C THR A 160 -4.30 4.97 -14.71
N GLN A 161 -4.41 4.82 -13.39
CA GLN A 161 -4.10 3.56 -12.72
C GLN A 161 -5.09 2.48 -13.17
N ILE A 162 -4.57 1.38 -13.73
CA ILE A 162 -5.38 0.26 -14.22
C ILE A 162 -5.11 -1.05 -13.48
N ALA A 163 -3.95 -1.19 -12.83
CA ALA A 163 -3.65 -2.35 -12.01
C ALA A 163 -2.68 -2.03 -10.86
N GLU A 164 -2.72 -2.86 -9.82
CA GLU A 164 -1.85 -2.76 -8.64
C GLU A 164 -1.49 -4.15 -8.13
N TRP A 165 -0.21 -4.33 -7.81
CA TRP A 165 0.31 -5.54 -7.18
C TRP A 165 1.16 -5.19 -5.96
N VAL A 166 0.98 -5.94 -4.88
CA VAL A 166 1.82 -5.88 -3.68
C VAL A 166 2.60 -7.17 -3.57
N LEU A 167 3.92 -7.08 -3.73
CA LEU A 167 4.86 -8.19 -3.63
C LEU A 167 5.64 -8.06 -2.32
N ASP A 168 5.88 -9.18 -1.65
CA ASP A 168 6.73 -9.23 -0.46
C ASP A 168 7.72 -10.40 -0.54
N ASP A 169 8.55 -10.60 0.48
CA ASP A 169 9.55 -11.66 0.48
C ASP A 169 8.98 -13.09 0.39
N ARG A 170 7.67 -13.25 0.64
CA ARG A 170 6.91 -14.50 0.48
C ARG A 170 6.35 -14.63 -0.92
N VAL A 171 5.77 -13.56 -1.47
CA VAL A 171 5.19 -13.52 -2.81
C VAL A 171 6.22 -13.02 -3.81
N ARG A 172 6.96 -13.97 -4.41
CA ARG A 172 8.04 -13.65 -5.36
C ARG A 172 7.63 -13.57 -6.82
N THR A 173 6.47 -14.11 -7.17
CA THR A 173 5.97 -14.04 -8.55
C THR A 173 4.47 -13.91 -8.54
N VAL A 174 3.97 -12.99 -9.36
CA VAL A 174 2.53 -12.80 -9.60
C VAL A 174 2.33 -12.73 -11.11
N THR A 175 1.34 -13.47 -11.60
CA THR A 175 0.98 -13.49 -13.02
C THR A 175 -0.33 -12.75 -13.23
N THR A 176 -0.41 -11.93 -14.29
CA THR A 176 -1.64 -11.24 -14.69
C THR A 176 -2.65 -12.24 -15.24
N SER A 177 -3.90 -12.13 -14.82
CA SER A 177 -5.00 -12.98 -15.31
C SER A 177 -5.81 -12.34 -16.44
N GLU A 178 -5.55 -11.07 -16.74
CA GLU A 178 -6.27 -10.26 -17.71
C GLU A 178 -5.30 -9.45 -18.57
N ASP A 179 -5.78 -9.03 -19.73
CA ASP A 179 -5.05 -8.16 -20.64
C ASP A 179 -5.23 -6.70 -20.20
N PHE A 180 -4.17 -5.90 -20.30
CA PHE A 180 -4.18 -4.48 -19.99
C PHE A 180 -3.81 -3.68 -21.23
N SER A 181 -4.71 -2.85 -21.72
CA SER A 181 -4.53 -2.10 -22.97
C SER A 181 -4.58 -0.59 -22.77
N SER A 182 -3.74 0.11 -23.52
CA SER A 182 -3.87 1.52 -23.90
C SER A 182 -4.03 1.64 -25.42
N ASP A 183 -4.12 2.87 -25.93
CA ASP A 183 -4.36 3.19 -27.34
C ASP A 183 -3.46 2.44 -28.34
N SER A 184 -2.21 2.13 -27.96
CA SER A 184 -1.20 1.52 -28.85
C SER A 184 -0.46 0.32 -28.24
N VAL A 185 -0.65 0.05 -26.95
CA VAL A 185 0.09 -0.98 -26.21
C VAL A 185 -0.89 -1.90 -25.49
N THR A 186 -0.71 -3.21 -25.59
CA THR A 186 -1.46 -4.19 -24.80
C THR A 186 -0.49 -5.13 -24.10
N LEU A 187 -0.50 -5.15 -22.77
CA LEU A 187 0.17 -6.15 -21.96
C LEU A 187 -0.75 -7.37 -21.81
N ASN A 188 -0.33 -8.48 -22.39
CA ASN A 188 -1.15 -9.69 -22.39
C ASN A 188 -1.24 -10.33 -21.00
N SER A 189 -2.34 -11.02 -20.76
CA SER A 189 -2.51 -12.00 -19.70
C SER A 189 -1.38 -13.04 -19.74
N GLY A 190 -0.93 -13.47 -18.57
CA GLY A 190 0.25 -14.32 -18.45
C GLY A 190 1.56 -13.55 -18.26
N ALA A 191 1.57 -12.22 -18.37
CA ALA A 191 2.70 -11.41 -17.92
C ALA A 191 2.97 -11.63 -16.43
N ALA A 192 4.24 -11.68 -16.04
CA ALA A 192 4.66 -12.02 -14.69
C ALA A 192 5.53 -10.93 -14.08
N LEU A 193 5.17 -10.50 -12.88
CA LEU A 193 6.01 -9.70 -12.01
C LEU A 193 6.86 -10.62 -11.14
N HIS A 194 8.17 -10.44 -11.18
CA HIS A 194 9.12 -11.20 -10.39
C HIS A 194 9.81 -10.29 -9.38
N LEU A 195 9.71 -10.63 -8.09
CA LEU A 195 10.40 -9.95 -7.01
C LEU A 195 11.63 -10.75 -6.57
N MET A 196 12.79 -10.11 -6.68
CA MET A 196 14.04 -10.53 -6.06
C MET A 196 14.33 -9.62 -4.86
N PRO A 197 14.09 -10.04 -3.61
CA PRO A 197 14.35 -9.19 -2.45
C PRO A 197 15.86 -8.97 -2.24
N PRO A 198 16.29 -7.80 -1.76
CA PRO A 198 17.71 -7.46 -1.61
C PRO A 198 18.39 -8.32 -0.53
N LYS A 199 19.63 -8.74 -0.79
CA LYS A 199 20.51 -9.44 0.17
C LYS A 199 21.64 -8.50 0.64
N PRO A 200 22.42 -8.84 1.69
CA PRO A 200 23.49 -7.97 2.20
C PRO A 200 24.51 -7.50 1.15
N HIS A 201 24.69 -8.23 0.05
CA HIS A 201 25.66 -7.92 -1.02
C HIS A 201 25.06 -7.99 -2.43
N GLU A 202 23.73 -8.11 -2.55
CA GLU A 202 23.04 -8.20 -3.84
C GLU A 202 21.87 -7.21 -3.82
N ALA A 203 21.76 -6.41 -4.88
CA ALA A 203 20.60 -5.56 -5.08
C ALA A 203 19.35 -6.43 -5.26
N GLY A 204 18.24 -5.96 -4.69
CA GLY A 204 16.92 -6.46 -5.03
C GLY A 204 16.47 -5.84 -6.33
N SER A 205 15.54 -6.52 -7.01
CA SER A 205 14.93 -6.05 -8.24
C SER A 205 13.48 -6.48 -8.33
N VAL A 206 12.72 -5.74 -9.13
CA VAL A 206 11.44 -6.20 -9.64
C VAL A 206 11.49 -6.17 -11.16
N MET A 207 11.05 -7.26 -11.77
CA MET A 207 11.06 -7.45 -13.21
C MET A 207 9.67 -7.76 -13.70
N LEU A 208 9.32 -7.27 -14.88
CA LEU A 208 8.11 -7.63 -15.62
C LEU A 208 8.54 -8.43 -16.85
N SER A 209 8.07 -9.66 -16.94
CA SER A 209 8.26 -10.51 -18.11
C SER A 209 6.91 -10.85 -18.76
N GLY A 210 6.88 -11.13 -20.06
CA GLY A 210 5.66 -11.55 -20.74
C GLY A 210 5.66 -11.24 -22.23
N THR A 211 4.48 -10.99 -22.78
CA THR A 211 4.29 -10.56 -24.16
C THR A 211 3.49 -9.27 -24.17
N VAL A 212 3.95 -8.31 -24.97
CA VAL A 212 3.25 -7.05 -25.20
C VAL A 212 2.94 -6.93 -26.68
N VAL A 213 1.77 -6.41 -27.03
CA VAL A 213 1.41 -6.02 -28.39
C VAL A 213 1.65 -4.52 -28.54
N ILE A 214 2.50 -4.11 -29.48
CA ILE A 214 2.75 -2.70 -29.80
C ILE A 214 2.40 -2.50 -31.27
N ASP A 215 1.45 -1.60 -31.55
CA ASP A 215 0.97 -1.32 -32.92
C ASP A 215 0.57 -2.60 -33.69
N GLY A 216 -0.04 -3.56 -32.99
CA GLY A 216 -0.49 -4.84 -33.54
C GLY A 216 0.60 -5.92 -33.70
N GLN A 217 1.83 -5.66 -33.27
CA GLN A 217 2.92 -6.64 -33.28
C GLN A 217 3.21 -7.19 -31.88
N GLU A 218 3.26 -8.52 -31.75
CA GLU A 218 3.67 -9.20 -30.53
C GLU A 218 5.19 -9.12 -30.34
N VAL A 219 5.60 -8.62 -29.17
CA VAL A 219 6.99 -8.46 -28.77
C VAL A 219 7.19 -9.11 -27.40
N PRO A 220 8.24 -9.92 -27.20
CA PRO A 220 8.58 -10.41 -25.86
C PRO A 220 9.00 -9.23 -24.97
N LEU A 221 8.45 -9.19 -23.76
CA LEU A 221 8.76 -8.20 -22.74
C LEU A 221 9.64 -8.85 -21.67
N ASP A 222 10.82 -8.28 -21.43
CA ASP A 222 11.65 -8.56 -20.26
C ASP A 222 12.25 -7.23 -19.79
N LEU A 223 11.64 -6.67 -18.73
CA LEU A 223 11.89 -5.31 -18.30
C LEU A 223 12.16 -5.26 -16.81
N THR A 224 13.32 -4.73 -16.41
CA THR A 224 13.59 -4.41 -15.01
C THR A 224 12.89 -3.10 -14.66
N LEU A 225 11.85 -3.16 -13.83
CA LEU A 225 11.08 -1.99 -13.43
C LEU A 225 11.76 -1.18 -12.31
N GLY A 226 12.64 -1.82 -11.54
CA GLY A 226 13.37 -1.15 -10.47
C GLY A 226 14.41 -2.04 -9.80
N GLN A 227 15.45 -1.39 -9.24
CA GLN A 227 16.51 -2.05 -8.47
C GLN A 227 16.86 -1.24 -7.22
N TRP A 228 17.08 -1.93 -6.10
CA TRP A 228 17.40 -1.26 -4.83
C TRP A 228 18.31 -2.09 -3.94
N THR A 229 19.04 -1.40 -3.06
CA THR A 229 19.82 -2.02 -2.00
C THR A 229 19.14 -1.83 -0.64
N ARG A 230 19.50 -2.67 0.34
CA ARG A 230 19.06 -2.46 1.72
C ARG A 230 19.54 -1.08 2.21
N PRO A 231 18.76 -0.40 3.08
CA PRO A 231 19.25 0.79 3.73
C PRO A 231 20.56 0.46 4.46
N HIS A 232 21.63 1.24 4.22
CA HIS A 232 22.81 1.13 5.06
C HIS A 232 22.39 1.39 6.51
N ARG A 233 22.79 0.51 7.44
CA ARG A 233 22.63 0.82 8.86
C ARG A 233 23.41 2.11 9.10
N PHE A 234 22.71 3.18 9.47
CA PHE A 234 23.36 4.34 10.04
C PHE A 234 23.96 3.89 11.37
N THR A 235 25.24 3.55 11.37
CA THR A 235 26.03 3.54 12.60
C THR A 235 26.27 5.02 12.94
N PRO A 236 25.67 5.57 14.02
CA PRO A 236 26.10 6.87 14.50
C PRO A 236 27.59 6.78 14.78
N LYS A 237 28.38 7.72 14.24
CA LYS A 237 29.77 7.85 14.65
C LYS A 237 29.79 8.13 16.16
N PRO A 238 30.68 7.47 16.92
CA PRO A 238 30.82 7.72 18.36
C PRO A 238 31.18 9.17 18.64
#